data_AF-A0AAN9S982-F1
#
_entry.id   AF-A0AAN9S982-F1
#
_cell.length_a   1.000
_cell.length_b   1.000
_cell.length_c   1.000
_cell.angle_alpha   90.00
_cell.angle_beta   90.00
_cell.angle_gamma   90.00
#
_symmetry.space_group_name_H-M   'P 1'
#
loop_
_entity.id
_entity.type
_entity.pdbx_description
1 polymer ?
#
loop_
_entity_poly.entity_id
_entity_poly.type
_entity_poly.pdbx_seq_one_letter_code
_entity_poly.pdbx_strand_id
1 'polypeptide(L)'
;MHCYKLGDISWPENVEWIHRLGIDVDQEQEVDVNDDLARELAFYTQALEGTRHAFEKLQSMGLPFLRPADYYAEMVKTDGHMEKVKGRLLAEKRKMEEADERRKAREAKKLAKEIQAQKFERKG
;
A
#
# COMPACT_ATOMS: atom_id res chain seq x y z
N MET A 1 -2.62 0.76 46.24
CA MET A 1 -2.26 0.71 44.81
C MET A 1 -0.98 -0.09 44.71
N HIS A 2 -1.02 -1.34 44.24
CA HIS A 2 0.21 -2.09 43.94
C HIS A 2 0.79 -1.51 42.65
N CYS A 3 2.00 -0.96 42.73
CA CYS A 3 2.72 -0.44 41.57
C CYS A 3 3.58 -1.59 41.05
N TYR A 4 3.13 -2.22 39.96
CA TYR A 4 3.93 -3.21 39.25
C TYR A 4 5.08 -2.50 38.53
N LYS A 5 6.29 -3.07 38.61
CA LYS A 5 7.43 -2.66 37.81
C LYS A 5 7.33 -3.30 36.42
N LEU A 6 7.98 -2.71 35.42
CA LEU A 6 7.99 -3.24 34.04
C LEU A 6 8.45 -4.72 34.00
N GLY A 7 9.41 -5.08 34.85
CA GLY A 7 9.91 -6.45 34.99
C GLY A 7 8.88 -7.45 35.51
N ASP A 8 7.82 -6.99 36.20
CA ASP A 8 6.77 -7.87 36.72
C ASP A 8 5.79 -8.31 35.62
N ILE A 9 5.79 -7.62 34.47
CA ILE A 9 4.89 -7.86 33.33
C ILE A 9 5.63 -8.19 32.03
N SER A 10 6.96 -8.14 32.03
CA SER A 10 7.76 -8.43 30.84
C SER A 10 7.82 -9.93 30.55
N TRP A 11 7.99 -10.27 29.27
CA TRP A 11 8.31 -11.64 28.88
C TRP A 11 9.60 -12.12 29.55
N PRO A 12 9.69 -13.40 29.95
CA PRO A 12 10.95 -13.97 30.40
C PRO A 12 12.02 -13.90 29.29
N GLU A 13 13.28 -13.68 29.68
CA GLU A 13 14.39 -13.50 28.74
C GLU A 13 14.66 -14.74 27.88
N ASN A 14 14.32 -15.93 28.38
CA ASN A 14 14.57 -17.22 27.75
C ASN A 14 13.42 -17.71 26.84
N VAL A 15 12.51 -16.82 26.44
CA VAL A 15 11.42 -17.18 25.53
C VAL A 15 11.91 -17.14 24.08
N GLU A 16 11.63 -18.20 23.32
CA GLU A 16 11.91 -18.23 21.88
C GLU A 16 11.12 -17.14 21.14
N TRP A 17 11.72 -16.56 20.10
CA TRP A 17 11.13 -15.43 19.38
C TRP A 17 9.71 -15.72 18.86
N ILE A 18 9.42 -16.97 18.47
CA ILE A 18 8.12 -17.38 17.93
C ILE A 18 6.94 -17.12 18.89
N HIS A 19 7.19 -17.03 20.19
CA HIS A 19 6.14 -16.71 21.17
C HIS A 19 5.90 -15.21 21.32
N ARG A 20 6.87 -14.38 20.93
CA ARG A 20 6.76 -12.91 20.96
C ARG A 20 6.29 -12.34 19.63
N LEU A 21 6.80 -12.87 18.52
CA LEU A 21 6.59 -12.40 17.14
C LEU A 21 6.85 -10.89 16.91
N GLY A 22 7.44 -10.19 17.89
CA GLY A 22 7.81 -8.79 17.79
C GLY A 22 9.08 -8.61 16.98
N ILE A 23 9.10 -7.61 16.11
CA ILE A 23 10.29 -7.12 15.42
C ILE A 23 10.39 -5.63 15.73
N ASP A 24 11.49 -5.26 16.35
CA ASP A 24 11.86 -3.86 16.53
C ASP A 24 12.61 -3.41 15.28
N VAL A 25 12.16 -2.30 14.69
CA VAL A 25 12.79 -1.66 13.54
C VAL A 25 13.19 -0.27 13.99
N ASP A 26 14.50 -0.02 14.03
CA ASP A 26 15.04 1.27 14.40
C ASP A 26 14.83 2.25 13.23
N GLN A 27 13.88 3.15 13.40
CA GLN A 27 13.62 4.19 12.41
C GLN A 27 14.50 5.41 12.71
N GLU A 28 15.57 5.59 11.93
CA GLU A 28 16.49 6.72 12.09
C GLU A 28 15.99 8.01 11.43
N GLN A 29 14.97 7.94 10.58
CA GLN A 29 14.53 9.08 9.77
C GLN A 29 13.55 9.98 10.52
N GLU A 30 13.97 11.23 10.77
CA GLU A 30 13.10 12.30 11.26
C GLU A 30 12.13 12.71 10.15
N VAL A 31 10.83 12.59 10.42
CA VAL A 31 9.75 12.94 9.50
C VAL A 31 8.94 14.08 10.08
N ASP A 32 8.68 15.12 9.28
CA ASP A 32 7.78 16.20 9.67
C ASP A 32 6.38 15.65 9.94
N VAL A 33 5.89 15.87 11.16
CA VAL A 33 4.57 15.43 11.61
C VAL A 33 3.41 16.06 10.84
N ASN A 34 3.65 17.15 10.11
CA ASN A 34 2.65 17.83 9.29
C ASN A 34 2.64 17.37 7.83
N ASP A 35 3.67 16.63 7.38
CA ASP A 35 3.70 16.00 6.06
C ASP A 35 3.15 14.57 6.16
N ASP A 36 1.85 14.45 5.97
CA ASP A 36 1.15 13.17 6.10
C ASP A 36 1.62 12.13 5.06
N LEU A 37 1.95 12.57 3.84
CA LEU A 37 2.41 11.67 2.78
C LEU A 37 3.79 11.09 3.12
N ALA A 38 4.72 11.94 3.57
CA ALA A 38 6.03 11.49 4.02
C ALA A 38 5.90 10.56 5.23
N ARG A 39 5.00 10.87 6.16
CA ARG A 39 4.72 10.05 7.35
C ARG A 39 4.13 8.68 7.01
N GLU A 40 3.15 8.63 6.11
CA GLU A 40 2.58 7.36 5.63
C GLU A 40 3.64 6.50 4.94
N LEU A 41 4.52 7.10 4.13
CA LEU A 41 5.62 6.40 3.48
C LEU A 41 6.64 5.83 4.49
N ALA A 42 6.93 6.60 5.55
CA ALA A 42 7.78 6.16 6.64
C ALA A 42 7.19 4.94 7.36
N PHE A 43 5.91 4.99 7.74
CA PHE A 43 5.22 3.86 8.37
C PHE A 43 5.19 2.63 7.46
N TYR A 44 4.94 2.83 6.18
CA TYR A 44 4.97 1.75 5.20
C TYR A 44 6.35 1.09 5.12
N THR A 45 7.42 1.89 5.08
CA THR A 45 8.80 1.40 4.97
C THR A 45 9.20 0.62 6.21
N GLN A 46 8.89 1.14 7.40
CA GLN A 46 9.15 0.46 8.67
C GLN A 46 8.40 -0.88 8.76
N ALA A 47 7.12 -0.91 8.36
CA ALA A 47 6.33 -2.14 8.35
C ALA A 47 6.87 -3.17 7.34
N LEU A 48 7.32 -2.72 6.17
CA LEU A 48 7.90 -3.57 5.14
C LEU A 48 9.22 -4.21 5.61
N GLU A 49 10.09 -3.43 6.25
CA GLU A 49 11.34 -3.93 6.81
C GLU A 49 11.11 -4.93 7.94
N GLY A 50 10.23 -4.60 8.89
CA GLY A 50 9.87 -5.52 9.97
C GLY A 50 9.28 -6.83 9.45
N THR A 51 8.46 -6.76 8.40
CA THR A 51 7.90 -7.94 7.72
C THR A 51 9.00 -8.79 7.09
N ARG A 52 10.00 -8.18 6.43
CA ARG A 52 11.13 -8.92 5.84
C ARG A 52 11.94 -9.68 6.89
N HIS A 53 12.26 -9.03 8.01
CA HIS A 53 12.96 -9.69 9.12
C HIS A 53 12.14 -10.85 9.71
N ALA A 54 10.82 -10.69 9.85
CA ALA A 54 9.95 -11.77 10.31
C ALA A 54 9.92 -12.94 9.30
N PHE A 55 9.87 -12.65 8.00
CA PHE A 55 9.90 -13.66 6.93
C PHE A 55 11.17 -14.51 7.00
N GLU A 56 12.35 -13.88 7.10
CA GLU A 56 13.63 -14.59 7.20
C GLU A 56 13.68 -15.51 8.43
N LYS A 57 13.21 -15.02 9.58
CA LYS A 57 13.12 -15.84 10.81
C LYS A 57 12.17 -17.03 10.63
N LEU A 58 10.95 -16.81 10.13
CA LEU A 58 9.97 -17.88 9.93
C LEU A 58 10.47 -18.92 8.91
N GLN A 59 11.12 -18.48 7.85
CA GLN A 59 11.72 -19.35 6.85
C GLN A 59 12.86 -20.19 7.45
N SER A 60 13.73 -19.59 8.27
CA SER A 60 14.83 -20.32 8.95
C SER A 60 14.33 -21.41 9.91
N MET A 61 13.13 -21.22 10.48
CA MET A 61 12.46 -22.19 11.35
C MET A 61 11.70 -23.28 10.58
N GLY A 62 11.59 -23.16 9.25
CA GLY A 62 10.85 -24.09 8.40
C GLY A 62 9.33 -24.05 8.61
N LEU A 63 8.79 -22.92 9.11
CA LEU A 63 7.36 -22.78 9.40
C LEU A 63 6.59 -22.23 8.18
N PRO A 64 5.41 -22.77 7.85
CA PRO A 64 4.56 -22.20 6.82
C PRO A 64 3.94 -20.89 7.31
N PHE A 65 4.14 -19.80 6.56
CA PHE A 65 3.63 -18.47 6.93
C PHE A 65 2.78 -17.82 5.84
N LEU A 66 2.81 -18.32 4.61
CA LEU A 66 1.94 -17.85 3.53
C LEU A 66 0.57 -18.52 3.65
N ARG A 67 -0.49 -17.72 3.50
CA ARG A 67 -1.85 -18.25 3.42
C ARG A 67 -2.01 -19.10 2.15
N PRO A 68 -2.37 -20.38 2.25
CA PRO A 68 -2.70 -21.19 1.08
C PRO A 68 -3.92 -20.63 0.32
N ALA A 69 -3.92 -20.73 -1.01
CA ALA A 69 -4.99 -20.19 -1.85
C ALA A 69 -6.33 -20.91 -1.67
N ASP A 70 -6.30 -22.17 -1.22
CA ASP A 70 -7.42 -23.06 -0.96
C ASP A 70 -7.87 -23.07 0.52
N TYR A 71 -7.27 -22.22 1.37
CA TYR A 71 -7.64 -22.11 2.77
C TYR A 71 -8.75 -21.06 2.98
N TYR A 72 -9.99 -21.55 3.06
CA TYR A 72 -11.19 -20.76 3.34
C TYR A 72 -11.43 -20.66 4.85
N ALA A 73 -11.12 -19.49 5.40
CA ALA A 73 -11.40 -19.12 6.79
C ALA A 73 -12.08 -17.74 6.82
N GLU A 74 -12.74 -17.43 7.93
CA GLU A 74 -13.36 -16.12 8.13
C GLU A 74 -12.30 -15.01 8.06
N MET A 75 -12.56 -14.01 7.24
CA MET A 75 -11.70 -12.84 7.07
C MET A 75 -12.28 -11.66 7.85
N VAL A 76 -11.41 -10.76 8.31
CA VAL A 76 -11.81 -9.54 9.06
C VAL A 76 -12.86 -8.70 8.31
N LYS A 77 -12.83 -8.72 6.96
CA LYS A 77 -13.81 -8.06 6.10
C LYS A 77 -14.56 -9.11 5.30
N THR A 78 -15.88 -8.97 5.23
CA THR A 78 -16.75 -9.85 4.45
C THR A 78 -16.56 -9.67 2.95
N ASP A 79 -16.87 -10.71 2.17
CA ASP A 79 -16.79 -10.66 0.71
C ASP A 79 -17.67 -9.55 0.13
N GLY A 80 -18.89 -9.38 0.66
CA GLY A 80 -19.78 -8.29 0.24
C GLY A 80 -19.24 -6.89 0.55
N HIS A 81 -18.40 -6.73 1.59
CA HIS A 81 -17.68 -5.47 1.81
C HIS A 81 -16.58 -5.28 0.77
N MET A 82 -15.77 -6.31 0.50
CA MET A 82 -14.66 -6.23 -0.46
C MET A 82 -15.14 -6.06 -1.91
N GLU A 83 -16.30 -6.61 -2.26
CA GLU A 83 -16.95 -6.39 -3.56
C GLU A 83 -17.29 -4.90 -3.76
N LYS A 84 -17.82 -4.23 -2.73
CA LYS A 84 -18.09 -2.79 -2.77
C LYS A 84 -16.82 -1.97 -2.95
N VAL A 85 -15.74 -2.34 -2.25
CA VAL A 85 -14.42 -1.68 -2.39
C VAL A 85 -13.91 -1.84 -3.83
N LYS A 86 -13.94 -3.06 -4.37
CA LYS A 86 -13.54 -3.34 -5.75
C LYS A 86 -14.38 -2.54 -6.77
N GLY A 87 -15.70 -2.49 -6.56
CA GLY A 87 -16.61 -1.71 -7.41
C GLY A 87 -16.26 -0.22 -7.45
N ARG A 88 -15.91 0.38 -6.31
CA ARG A 88 -15.46 1.78 -6.25
C ARG A 88 -14.14 1.99 -7.01
N LEU A 89 -13.16 1.10 -6.83
CA LEU A 89 -11.87 1.19 -7.52
C LEU A 89 -12.04 1.13 -9.05
N LEU A 90 -12.89 0.22 -9.55
CA LEU A 90 -13.18 0.10 -10.98
C LEU A 90 -13.90 1.34 -11.53
N ALA A 91 -14.84 1.89 -10.76
CA ALA A 91 -15.55 3.10 -11.15
C ALA A 91 -14.61 4.32 -11.26
N GLU A 92 -13.71 4.51 -10.30
CA GLU A 92 -12.71 5.59 -10.34
C GLU A 92 -11.72 5.42 -11.50
N LYS A 93 -11.24 4.18 -11.73
CA LYS A 93 -10.38 3.88 -12.88
C LYS A 93 -11.06 4.25 -14.20
N ARG A 94 -12.32 3.86 -14.37
CA ARG A 94 -13.11 4.19 -15.58
C ARG A 94 -13.27 5.70 -15.76
N LYS A 95 -13.58 6.44 -14.70
CA LYS A 95 -13.70 7.91 -14.78
C LYS A 95 -12.39 8.56 -15.23
N MET A 96 -11.26 8.08 -14.74
CA MET A 96 -9.94 8.58 -15.11
C MET A 96 -9.62 8.30 -16.58
N GLU A 97 -9.88 7.07 -17.05
CA GLU A 97 -9.73 6.69 -18.46
C GLU A 97 -10.61 7.55 -19.37
N GLU A 98 -11.88 7.74 -19.02
CA GLU A 98 -12.81 8.58 -19.79
C GLU A 98 -12.37 10.06 -19.81
N ALA A 99 -11.73 10.55 -18.75
CA ALA A 99 -11.19 11.91 -18.71
C ALA A 99 -9.95 12.07 -19.60
N ASP A 100 -9.06 11.08 -19.60
CA ASP A 100 -7.86 11.04 -20.45
C ASP A 100 -8.24 10.94 -21.93
N GLU A 101 -9.18 10.06 -22.29
CA GLU A 101 -9.69 9.96 -23.66
C GLU A 101 -10.34 11.26 -24.13
N ARG A 102 -11.11 11.93 -23.25
CA ARG A 102 -11.68 13.26 -23.55
C ARG A 102 -10.61 14.34 -23.72
N ARG A 103 -9.46 14.22 -23.06
CA ARG A 103 -8.32 15.14 -23.23
C ARG A 103 -7.64 14.89 -24.57
N LYS A 104 -7.29 13.64 -24.89
CA LYS A 104 -6.69 13.23 -26.17
C LYS A 104 -7.56 13.65 -27.36
N ALA A 105 -8.87 13.42 -27.27
CA ALA A 105 -9.81 13.83 -28.32
C ALA A 105 -9.82 15.36 -28.55
N ARG A 106 -9.66 16.16 -27.49
CA ARG A 106 -9.56 17.62 -27.59
C ARG A 106 -8.24 18.06 -28.23
N GLU A 107 -7.13 17.44 -27.85
CA GLU A 107 -5.80 17.71 -28.41
C GLU A 107 -5.74 17.34 -29.90
N ALA A 108 -6.26 16.17 -30.28
CA ALA A 108 -6.35 15.73 -31.67
C ALA A 108 -7.19 16.69 -32.54
N LYS A 109 -8.32 17.19 -32.03
CA LYS A 109 -9.15 18.19 -32.73
C LYS A 109 -8.42 19.51 -32.96
N LYS A 110 -7.64 19.99 -31.96
CA LYS A 110 -6.83 21.20 -32.11
C LYS A 110 -5.76 21.02 -33.17
N LEU A 111 -5.03 19.91 -33.14
CA LEU A 111 -3.99 19.60 -34.10
C LEU A 111 -4.54 19.48 -35.53
N ALA A 112 -5.69 18.80 -35.70
CA ALA A 112 -6.34 18.69 -37.00
C ALA A 112 -6.71 20.07 -37.59
N LYS A 113 -7.22 20.98 -36.75
CA LYS A 113 -7.55 22.35 -37.16
C LYS A 113 -6.29 23.14 -37.57
N GLU A 114 -5.19 22.99 -36.84
CA GLU A 114 -3.93 23.65 -37.15
C GLU A 114 -3.31 23.13 -38.46
N ILE A 115 -3.29 21.81 -38.66
CA ILE A 115 -2.85 21.19 -39.92
C ILE A 115 -3.68 21.69 -41.10
N GLN A 116 -5.00 21.84 -40.91
CA GLN A 116 -5.88 22.36 -41.94
C GLN A 116 -5.55 23.83 -42.27
N ALA A 117 -5.33 24.68 -41.27
CA ALA A 117 -4.95 26.08 -41.47
C ALA A 117 -3.61 26.21 -42.23
N GLN A 118 -2.57 25.47 -41.82
CA GLN A 118 -1.26 25.47 -42.50
C GLN A 118 -1.36 25.00 -43.96
N LYS A 119 -2.25 24.04 -44.27
CA LYS A 119 -2.49 23.59 -45.65
C LYS A 119 -3.16 24.67 -46.52
N PHE A 120 -4.00 25.52 -45.93
CA PHE A 120 -4.61 26.65 -46.63
C PHE A 120 -3.58 27.77 -46.88
N GLU A 121 -2.77 28.11 -45.89
CA GLU A 121 -1.71 29.13 -46.01
C GLU A 121 -0.65 28.77 -47.06
N ARG A 122 -0.28 27.48 -47.19
CA ARG A 122 0.69 27.02 -48.20
C ARG A 122 0.15 27.01 -49.64
N LYS A 123 -1.17 27.16 -49.83
CA LYS A 123 -1.83 27.07 -51.15
C LYS A 123 -2.23 28.44 -51.73
N GLY A 124 -2.08 29.52 -50.96
CA GLY A 124 -2.21 30.91 -51.43
C GLY A 124 -0.85 31.51 -51.71
#